data_AF-A0AAD4Q352-F1
#
_entry.id   AF-A0AAD4Q352-F1
#
_cell.length_a   1.000
_cell.length_b   1.000
_cell.length_c   1.000
_cell.angle_alpha   90.00
_cell.angle_beta   90.00
_cell.angle_gamma   90.00
#
_symmetry.space_group_name_H-M   'P 1'
#
loop_
_entity.id
_entity.type
_entity.pdbx_description
1 polymer ?
#
loop_
_entity_poly.entity_id
_entity_poly.type
_entity_poly.pdbx_seq_one_letter_code
_entity_poly.pdbx_strand_id
1 'polypeptide(L)'
;MEEPPLSLRQLGIVLSEAPSHEALYDSLSQYEDEACLQFTHAQILGDEKLLSAYYSSFLISHLLTNQIQEARALTKRMPPTLLKSDEVLRYSIAILRAVWQNQYHEIYHLLRNQTWPEPVNVIANKFDAFFTEKTFKDVSRVYESIRPEAAAEYLGLEELVQNGAGSEPSAELIQTLVQRGWEWDDEKRLFQPHYPEESLKVGGLNTRLHGINRIAGLAGNHGS
;
A
#
# COMPACT_ATOMS: atom_id res chain seq x y z
N MET A 1 11.20 -9.69 26.47
CA MET A 1 11.47 -8.36 27.06
C MET A 1 10.14 -7.64 27.01
N GLU A 2 9.67 -7.06 28.12
CA GLU A 2 8.48 -6.21 28.10
C GLU A 2 8.78 -5.02 27.18
N GLU A 3 7.99 -4.85 26.12
CA GLU A 3 8.06 -3.64 25.31
C GLU A 3 7.63 -2.43 26.16
N PRO A 4 8.22 -1.24 25.93
CA PRO A 4 7.82 -0.03 26.64
C PRO A 4 6.34 0.29 26.38
N PRO A 5 5.60 0.85 27.36
CA PRO A 5 4.17 1.09 27.22
C PRO A 5 3.85 2.02 26.04
N LEU A 6 2.69 1.79 25.41
CA LEU A 6 2.22 2.55 24.27
C LEU A 6 2.14 4.05 24.62
N SER A 7 2.94 4.85 23.92
CA SER A 7 2.96 6.30 24.04
C SER A 7 3.25 6.94 22.69
N LEU A 8 2.90 8.22 22.52
CA LEU A 8 3.13 8.93 21.25
C LEU A 8 4.62 8.95 20.87
N ARG A 9 5.50 9.08 21.87
CA ARG A 9 6.95 9.04 21.67
C ARG A 9 7.40 7.67 21.19
N GLN A 10 6.93 6.60 21.84
CA GLN A 10 7.28 5.24 21.46
C GLN A 10 6.77 4.90 20.07
N LEU A 11 5.54 5.30 19.75
CA LEU A 11 4.96 5.15 18.43
C LEU A 11 5.81 5.86 17.37
N GLY A 12 6.25 7.10 17.64
CA GLY A 12 7.16 7.83 16.75
C GLY A 12 8.46 7.06 16.48
N ILE A 13 9.09 6.52 17.52
CA ILE A 13 10.32 5.72 17.40
C ILE A 13 10.09 4.49 16.53
N VAL A 14 9.05 3.71 16.81
CA VAL A 14 8.69 2.50 16.04
C VAL A 14 8.45 2.84 14.57
N LEU A 15 7.70 3.92 14.29
CA LEU A 15 7.40 4.33 12.92
C LEU A 15 8.65 4.80 12.15
N SER A 16 9.62 5.42 12.82
CA SER A 16 10.86 5.86 12.18
C SER A 16 11.90 4.75 12.03
N GLU A 17 12.10 3.92 13.06
CA GLU A 17 13.24 3.02 13.18
C GLU A 17 12.98 1.60 12.66
N ALA A 18 11.73 1.24 12.34
CA ALA A 18 11.43 -0.10 11.87
C ALA A 18 12.22 -0.45 10.58
N PRO A 19 12.94 -1.59 10.56
CA PRO A 19 13.85 -1.96 9.46
C PRO A 19 13.11 -2.47 8.20
N SER A 20 11.88 -2.95 8.35
CA SER A 20 11.04 -3.44 7.25
C SER A 20 9.57 -3.19 7.55
N HIS A 21 8.70 -3.31 6.53
CA HIS A 21 7.25 -3.19 6.71
C HIS A 21 6.67 -4.30 7.58
N GLU A 22 7.24 -5.52 7.51
CA GLU A 22 6.86 -6.64 8.38
C GLU A 22 7.26 -6.39 9.82
N ALA A 23 8.50 -5.95 10.06
CA ALA A 23 8.95 -5.61 11.42
C ALA A 23 8.15 -4.46 12.03
N LEU A 24 7.77 -3.46 11.22
CA LEU A 24 6.87 -2.38 11.65
C LEU A 24 5.51 -2.94 12.08
N TYR A 25 4.93 -3.82 11.28
CA TYR A 25 3.67 -4.47 11.58
C TYR A 25 3.75 -5.29 12.88
N ASP A 26 4.79 -6.12 13.02
CA ASP A 26 5.01 -6.95 14.19
C ASP A 26 5.13 -6.12 15.47
N SER A 27 5.90 -5.02 15.43
CA SER A 27 5.99 -4.09 16.57
C SER A 27 4.66 -3.42 16.89
N LEU A 28 3.90 -2.96 15.89
CA LEU A 28 2.60 -2.33 16.15
C LEU A 28 1.58 -3.33 16.68
N SER A 29 1.61 -4.58 16.21
CA SER A 29 0.69 -5.63 16.65
C SER A 29 0.81 -5.93 18.15
N GLN A 30 2.00 -5.79 18.73
CA GLN A 30 2.22 -6.00 20.16
C GLN A 30 1.52 -4.96 21.04
N TYR A 31 1.26 -3.76 20.52
CA TYR A 31 0.52 -2.72 21.23
C TYR A 31 -1.01 -2.83 21.09
N GLU A 32 -1.52 -3.78 20.32
CA GLU A 32 -2.95 -3.91 20.06
C GLU A 32 -3.76 -4.16 21.33
N ASP A 33 -3.28 -5.08 22.17
CA ASP A 33 -3.95 -5.41 23.44
C ASP A 33 -3.99 -4.19 24.37
N GLU A 34 -2.90 -3.43 24.46
CA GLU A 34 -2.84 -2.21 25.27
C GLU A 34 -3.78 -1.12 24.72
N ALA A 35 -3.82 -0.94 23.39
CA ALA A 35 -4.73 0.01 22.76
C ALA A 35 -6.21 -0.36 22.96
N CYS A 36 -6.55 -1.66 22.97
CA CYS A 36 -7.90 -2.15 23.24
C CYS A 36 -8.38 -1.83 24.66
N LEU A 37 -7.47 -1.77 25.64
CA LEU A 37 -7.80 -1.45 27.03
C LEU A 37 -8.08 0.04 27.26
N GLN A 38 -7.70 0.92 26.33
CA GLN A 38 -7.86 2.37 26.49
C GLN A 38 -9.25 2.91 26.07
N PHE A 39 -10.19 2.04 25.69
CA PHE A 39 -11.55 2.45 25.39
C PHE A 39 -12.56 1.36 25.70
N THR A 40 -13.82 1.76 25.74
CA THR A 40 -14.99 0.89 25.78
C THR A 40 -15.89 1.23 24.60
N HIS A 41 -16.96 0.47 24.40
CA HIS A 41 -17.92 0.76 23.34
C HIS A 41 -18.57 2.16 23.45
N ALA A 42 -18.65 2.70 24.68
CA ALA A 42 -19.35 3.95 24.97
C ALA A 42 -18.40 5.16 25.13
N GLN A 43 -17.17 4.95 25.58
CA GLN A 43 -16.25 6.05 25.92
C GLN A 43 -14.79 5.67 25.73
N ILE A 44 -13.98 6.68 25.43
CA ILE A 44 -12.52 6.60 25.44
C ILE A 44 -12.04 6.82 26.88
N LEU A 45 -11.20 5.93 27.39
CA LEU A 45 -10.65 5.98 28.75
C LEU A 45 -9.23 6.59 28.76
N GLY A 46 -8.48 6.36 27.68
CA GLY A 46 -7.11 6.85 27.50
C GLY A 46 -7.03 8.15 26.72
N ASP A 47 -5.87 8.38 26.11
CA ASP A 47 -5.62 9.55 25.27
C ASP A 47 -6.18 9.32 23.85
N GLU A 48 -7.16 10.14 23.47
CA GLU A 48 -7.78 10.10 22.14
C GLU A 48 -6.76 10.30 21.02
N LYS A 49 -5.76 11.17 21.21
CA LYS A 49 -4.73 11.45 20.20
C LYS A 49 -3.79 10.26 20.02
N LEU A 50 -3.44 9.61 21.11
CA LEU A 50 -2.63 8.39 21.08
C LEU A 50 -3.36 7.28 20.31
N LEU A 51 -4.63 7.07 20.61
CA LEU A 51 -5.44 6.04 19.93
C LEU A 51 -5.65 6.36 18.45
N SER A 52 -5.93 7.61 18.11
CA SER A 52 -6.02 8.07 16.71
C SER A 52 -4.72 7.77 15.96
N ALA A 53 -3.58 8.18 16.53
CA ALA A 53 -2.28 7.95 15.92
C ALA A 53 -1.97 6.46 15.77
N TYR A 54 -2.18 5.67 16.82
CA TYR A 54 -1.96 4.23 16.82
C TYR A 54 -2.81 3.52 15.76
N TYR A 55 -4.14 3.70 15.77
CA TYR A 55 -5.02 3.01 14.83
C TYR A 55 -4.82 3.44 13.38
N SER A 56 -4.51 4.72 13.14
CA SER A 56 -4.16 5.21 11.81
C SER A 56 -2.87 4.57 11.31
N SER A 57 -1.82 4.55 12.14
CA SER A 57 -0.55 3.91 11.81
C SER A 57 -0.68 2.40 11.64
N PHE A 58 -1.42 1.72 12.51
CA PHE A 58 -1.60 0.28 12.42
C PHE A 58 -2.41 -0.12 11.18
N LEU A 59 -3.45 0.64 10.83
CA LEU A 59 -4.19 0.44 9.58
C LEU A 59 -3.27 0.60 8.36
N ILE A 60 -2.45 1.65 8.30
CA ILE A 60 -1.51 1.86 7.19
C ILE A 60 -0.45 0.75 7.15
N SER A 61 -0.02 0.21 8.30
CA SER A 61 0.92 -0.92 8.36
C SER A 61 0.36 -2.20 7.72
N HIS A 62 -0.94 -2.47 7.87
CA HIS A 62 -1.60 -3.57 7.14
C HIS A 62 -1.59 -3.32 5.62
N LEU A 63 -1.75 -2.07 5.18
CA LEU A 63 -1.68 -1.74 3.75
C LEU A 63 -0.26 -1.93 3.20
N LEU A 64 0.77 -1.54 3.95
CA LEU A 64 2.19 -1.76 3.60
C LEU A 64 2.56 -3.24 3.45
N THR A 65 1.86 -4.12 4.17
CA THR A 65 2.06 -5.58 4.12
C THR A 65 1.03 -6.29 3.21
N ASN A 66 0.27 -5.54 2.41
CA ASN A 66 -0.80 -6.06 1.53
C ASN A 66 -1.90 -6.88 2.24
N GLN A 67 -2.09 -6.68 3.55
CA GLN A 67 -3.10 -7.36 4.36
C GLN A 67 -4.44 -6.62 4.35
N ILE A 68 -5.04 -6.45 3.18
CA ILE A 68 -6.25 -5.61 3.00
C ILE A 68 -7.46 -6.15 3.78
N GLN A 69 -7.62 -7.47 3.89
CA GLN A 69 -8.74 -8.05 4.65
C GLN A 69 -8.59 -7.80 6.15
N GLU A 70 -7.38 -7.91 6.69
CA GLU A 70 -7.11 -7.62 8.10
C GLU A 70 -7.29 -6.13 8.40
N ALA A 71 -6.85 -5.24 7.50
CA ALA A 71 -7.13 -3.82 7.62
C ALA A 71 -8.64 -3.52 7.69
N ARG A 72 -9.47 -4.23 6.92
CA ARG A 72 -10.94 -4.11 6.98
C ARG A 72 -11.50 -4.65 8.30
N ALA A 73 -11.01 -5.77 8.78
CA ALA A 73 -11.40 -6.33 10.07
C ALA A 73 -11.05 -5.37 11.22
N LEU A 74 -9.88 -4.71 11.17
CA LEU A 74 -9.45 -3.70 12.14
C LEU A 74 -10.46 -2.56 12.27
N THR A 75 -11.05 -2.06 11.16
CA THR A 75 -12.06 -0.98 11.23
C THR A 75 -13.29 -1.34 12.07
N LYS A 76 -13.57 -2.62 12.28
CA LYS A 76 -14.66 -3.10 13.13
C LYS A 76 -14.29 -3.19 14.61
N ARG A 77 -13.00 -3.24 14.91
CA ARG A 77 -12.44 -3.31 16.28
C ARG A 77 -12.18 -1.92 16.87
N MET A 78 -12.06 -0.89 16.03
CA MET A 78 -11.80 0.49 16.44
C MET A 78 -12.95 1.10 17.28
N PRO A 79 -12.64 2.08 18.17
CA PRO A 79 -13.65 2.77 18.96
C PRO A 79 -14.65 3.53 18.08
N PRO A 80 -15.98 3.29 18.21
CA PRO A 80 -16.98 3.94 17.34
C PRO A 80 -17.12 5.44 17.60
N THR A 81 -16.75 5.91 18.79
CA THR A 81 -16.69 7.33 19.15
C THR A 81 -15.58 8.03 18.38
N LEU A 82 -14.38 7.43 18.35
CA LEU A 82 -13.20 7.95 17.65
C LEU A 82 -13.42 8.03 16.14
N LEU A 83 -14.10 7.04 15.54
CA LEU A 83 -14.44 7.04 14.12
C LEU A 83 -15.30 8.24 13.68
N LYS A 84 -16.02 8.87 14.61
CA LYS A 84 -16.89 10.02 14.34
C LYS A 84 -16.18 11.35 14.59
N SER A 85 -15.35 11.42 15.64
CA SER A 85 -14.68 12.66 16.04
C SER A 85 -13.40 12.91 15.25
N ASP A 86 -12.64 11.87 14.93
CA ASP A 86 -11.28 12.02 14.43
C ASP A 86 -11.19 12.01 12.90
N GLU A 87 -10.65 13.10 12.35
CA GLU A 87 -10.48 13.25 10.91
C GLU A 87 -9.36 12.37 10.36
N VAL A 88 -8.26 12.20 11.11
CA VAL A 88 -7.07 11.45 10.68
C VAL A 88 -7.40 9.98 10.46
N LEU A 89 -8.13 9.39 11.40
CA LEU A 89 -8.60 8.02 11.29
C LEU A 89 -9.61 7.85 10.15
N ARG A 90 -10.51 8.82 9.95
CA ARG A 90 -11.44 8.83 8.80
C ARG A 90 -10.69 8.86 7.47
N TYR A 91 -9.66 9.69 7.33
CA TYR A 91 -8.83 9.73 6.12
C TYR A 91 -8.09 8.41 5.91
N SER A 92 -7.54 7.81 6.97
CA SER A 92 -6.89 6.50 6.90
C SER A 92 -7.85 5.40 6.41
N ILE A 93 -9.10 5.41 6.86
CA ILE A 93 -10.14 4.48 6.40
C ILE A 93 -10.57 4.78 4.95
N ALA A 94 -10.60 6.05 4.56
CA ALA A 94 -10.87 6.44 3.17
C ALA A 94 -9.78 5.90 2.23
N ILE A 95 -8.50 5.96 2.62
CA ILE A 95 -7.39 5.35 1.88
C ILE A 95 -7.62 3.84 1.74
N LEU A 96 -7.93 3.13 2.82
CA LEU A 96 -8.25 1.69 2.75
C LEU A 96 -9.38 1.40 1.74
N ARG A 97 -10.43 2.23 1.72
CA ARG A 97 -11.53 2.07 0.77
C ARG A 97 -11.06 2.30 -0.66
N ALA A 98 -10.29 3.34 -0.91
CA ALA A 98 -9.77 3.67 -2.24
C ALA A 98 -8.82 2.57 -2.75
N VAL A 99 -7.95 2.03 -1.89
CA VAL A 99 -7.09 0.87 -2.17
C VAL A 99 -7.93 -0.36 -2.52
N TRP A 100 -8.97 -0.66 -1.75
CA TRP A 100 -9.86 -1.79 -2.02
C TRP A 100 -10.61 -1.66 -3.36
N GLN A 101 -10.96 -0.43 -3.75
CA GLN A 101 -11.68 -0.14 -4.99
C GLN A 101 -10.76 0.12 -6.19
N ASN A 102 -9.44 0.04 -6.00
CA ASN A 102 -8.42 0.40 -7.00
C ASN A 102 -8.59 1.83 -7.56
N GLN A 103 -8.98 2.78 -6.71
CA GLN A 103 -9.13 4.19 -7.10
C GLN A 103 -7.81 4.93 -6.90
N TYR A 104 -6.89 4.78 -7.85
CA TYR A 104 -5.53 5.34 -7.77
C TYR A 104 -5.50 6.85 -7.52
N HIS A 105 -6.31 7.59 -8.28
CA HIS A 105 -6.46 9.04 -8.12
C HIS A 105 -6.79 9.44 -6.67
N GLU A 106 -7.82 8.81 -6.09
CA GLU A 106 -8.27 9.09 -4.73
C GLU A 106 -7.20 8.73 -3.69
N ILE A 107 -6.43 7.65 -3.91
CA ILE A 107 -5.35 7.25 -3.00
C ILE A 107 -4.29 8.37 -2.92
N TYR A 108 -3.81 8.84 -4.06
CA TYR A 108 -2.79 9.89 -4.11
C TYR A 108 -3.32 11.23 -3.62
N HIS A 109 -4.54 11.59 -4.00
CA HIS A 109 -5.20 12.80 -3.52
C HIS A 109 -5.30 12.81 -1.99
N LEU A 110 -5.77 11.72 -1.37
CA LEU A 110 -5.89 11.61 0.09
C LEU A 110 -4.52 11.60 0.80
N LEU A 111 -3.50 10.99 0.19
CA LEU A 111 -2.17 10.94 0.79
C LEU A 111 -1.44 12.28 0.74
N ARG A 112 -1.52 13.00 -0.38
CA ARG A 112 -0.67 14.18 -0.66
C ARG A 112 -1.33 15.51 -0.32
N ASN A 113 -2.66 15.60 -0.35
CA ASN A 113 -3.37 16.88 -0.08
C ASN A 113 -3.71 17.07 1.41
N GLN A 114 -3.59 16.02 2.22
CA GLN A 114 -3.89 16.08 3.64
C GLN A 114 -2.63 16.36 4.48
N THR A 115 -2.76 17.24 5.47
CA THR A 115 -1.74 17.40 6.52
C THR A 115 -1.87 16.28 7.55
N TRP A 116 -0.95 15.33 7.51
CA TRP A 116 -0.87 14.25 8.50
C TRP A 116 -0.21 14.75 9.79
N PRO A 117 -0.78 14.49 10.98
CA PRO A 117 -0.13 14.84 12.23
C PRO A 117 1.07 13.94 12.51
N GLU A 118 2.02 14.43 13.30
CA GLU A 118 3.06 13.56 13.86
C GLU A 118 2.47 12.62 14.93
N PRO A 119 2.85 11.33 14.95
CA PRO A 119 3.87 10.68 14.11
C PRO A 119 3.34 9.99 12.85
N VAL A 120 2.04 10.09 12.54
CA VAL A 120 1.37 9.38 11.43
C VAL A 120 1.90 9.81 10.06
N ASN A 121 2.35 11.04 9.92
CA ASN A 121 2.99 11.54 8.70
C ASN A 121 4.14 10.65 8.20
N VAL A 122 4.94 10.08 9.10
CA VAL A 122 6.08 9.22 8.76
C VAL A 122 5.60 8.00 7.98
N ILE A 123 4.57 7.32 8.48
CA ILE A 123 4.07 6.09 7.85
C ILE A 123 3.21 6.39 6.62
N ALA A 124 2.47 7.51 6.60
CA ALA A 124 1.75 7.96 5.42
C ALA A 124 2.70 8.19 4.22
N ASN A 125 3.83 8.87 4.46
CA ASN A 125 4.86 9.08 3.45
C ASN A 125 5.53 7.77 3.00
N LYS A 126 5.81 6.85 3.94
CA LYS A 126 6.31 5.50 3.61
C LYS A 126 5.32 4.75 2.71
N PHE A 127 4.02 4.88 2.97
CA PHE A 127 2.98 4.25 2.17
C PHE A 127 2.83 4.86 0.77
N ASP A 128 2.90 6.19 0.61
CA ASP A 128 2.89 6.82 -0.72
C ASP A 128 4.05 6.31 -1.59
N ALA A 129 5.26 6.27 -1.05
CA ALA A 129 6.43 5.75 -1.76
C ALA A 129 6.27 4.25 -2.10
N PHE A 130 5.83 3.44 -1.15
CA PHE A 130 5.59 2.02 -1.35
C PHE A 130 4.52 1.75 -2.42
N PHE A 131 3.38 2.45 -2.34
CA PHE A 131 2.27 2.27 -3.25
C PHE A 131 2.63 2.72 -4.66
N THR A 132 3.33 3.84 -4.80
CA THR A 132 3.85 4.30 -6.11
C THR A 132 4.79 3.29 -6.73
N GLU A 133 5.75 2.77 -5.97
CA GLU A 133 6.71 1.77 -6.45
C GLU A 133 6.03 0.44 -6.81
N LYS A 134 5.08 0.00 -5.99
CA LYS A 134 4.28 -1.20 -6.24
C LYS A 134 3.48 -1.04 -7.53
N THR A 135 2.75 0.06 -7.69
CA THR A 135 1.93 0.32 -8.86
C THR A 135 2.78 0.46 -10.13
N PHE A 136 3.94 1.11 -10.05
CA PHE A 136 4.88 1.18 -11.16
C PHE A 136 5.31 -0.21 -11.65
N LYS A 137 5.64 -1.12 -10.72
CA LYS A 137 5.96 -2.52 -11.06
C LYS A 137 4.78 -3.27 -11.66
N ASP A 138 3.59 -3.09 -11.08
CA ASP A 138 2.37 -3.76 -11.54
C ASP A 138 2.02 -3.31 -12.97
N VAL A 139 2.03 -2.00 -13.24
CA VAL A 139 1.78 -1.44 -14.58
C VAL A 139 2.84 -1.92 -15.58
N SER A 140 4.11 -1.94 -15.16
CA SER A 140 5.21 -2.38 -16.02
C SER A 140 5.16 -3.85 -16.42
N ARG A 141 4.44 -4.67 -15.65
CA ARG A 141 4.26 -6.11 -15.93
C ARG A 141 3.01 -6.41 -16.75
N VAL A 142 1.97 -5.60 -16.58
CA VAL A 142 0.64 -5.86 -17.18
C VAL A 142 0.52 -5.24 -18.57
N TYR A 143 1.15 -4.08 -18.80
CA TYR A 143 0.98 -3.33 -20.04
C TYR A 143 2.21 -3.43 -20.94
N GLU A 144 2.02 -3.87 -22.18
CA GLU A 144 3.01 -3.74 -23.24
C GLU A 144 3.09 -2.29 -23.76
N SER A 145 1.96 -1.60 -23.76
CA SER A 145 1.87 -0.17 -24.08
C SER A 145 0.77 0.49 -23.27
N ILE A 146 1.00 1.75 -22.87
CA ILE A 146 0.07 2.51 -22.04
C ILE A 146 0.02 3.98 -22.47
N ARG A 147 -1.18 4.56 -22.41
CA ARG A 147 -1.40 5.98 -22.68
C ARG A 147 -0.82 6.85 -21.56
N PRO A 148 -0.31 8.05 -21.86
CA PRO A 148 0.22 8.96 -20.85
C PRO A 148 -0.77 9.30 -19.74
N GLU A 149 -2.05 9.51 -20.07
CA GLU A 149 -3.08 9.88 -19.10
C GLU A 149 -3.35 8.73 -18.11
N ALA A 150 -3.43 7.50 -18.63
CA ALA A 150 -3.61 6.31 -17.80
C ALA A 150 -2.37 6.04 -16.93
N ALA A 151 -1.17 6.19 -17.49
CA ALA A 151 0.06 6.06 -16.72
C ALA A 151 0.15 7.09 -15.60
N ALA A 152 -0.25 8.33 -15.87
CA ALA A 152 -0.29 9.39 -14.87
C ALA A 152 -1.30 9.10 -13.77
N GLU A 153 -2.50 8.63 -14.10
CA GLU A 153 -3.52 8.23 -13.11
C GLU A 153 -3.02 7.09 -12.21
N TYR A 154 -2.40 6.06 -12.77
CA TYR A 154 -1.88 4.95 -11.97
C TYR A 154 -0.73 5.37 -11.05
N LEU A 155 0.07 6.37 -11.43
CA LEU A 155 1.27 6.78 -10.68
C LEU A 155 1.07 8.04 -9.83
N GLY A 156 -0.11 8.65 -9.89
CA GLY A 156 -0.40 9.91 -9.19
C GLY A 156 0.35 11.10 -9.78
N LEU A 157 0.54 11.13 -11.10
CA LEU A 157 1.30 12.17 -11.83
C LEU A 157 0.40 13.01 -12.73
N GLU A 158 -0.91 13.08 -12.44
CA GLU A 158 -1.91 13.76 -13.27
C GLU A 158 -1.63 15.25 -13.42
N GLU A 159 -1.02 15.87 -12.41
CA GLU A 159 -0.57 17.27 -12.47
C GLU A 159 0.43 17.50 -13.60
N LEU A 160 1.29 16.51 -13.88
CA LEU A 160 2.25 16.60 -14.98
C LEU A 160 1.56 16.47 -16.34
N VAL A 161 0.38 15.86 -16.44
CA VAL A 161 -0.38 15.82 -17.70
C VAL A 161 -1.06 17.16 -17.97
N GLN A 162 -1.61 17.80 -16.93
CA GLN A 162 -2.41 19.03 -17.05
C GLN A 162 -1.59 20.29 -17.37
N ASN A 163 -0.29 20.29 -17.04
CA ASN A 163 0.63 21.38 -17.36
C ASN A 163 1.08 21.40 -18.83
N GLY A 164 0.74 20.37 -19.61
CA GLY A 164 0.92 20.34 -21.06
C GLY A 164 -0.11 21.23 -21.76
N ALA A 165 0.35 22.16 -22.60
CA ALA A 165 -0.54 22.96 -23.44
C ALA A 165 -1.13 22.07 -24.57
N GLY A 166 -2.28 21.42 -24.31
CA GLY A 166 -3.01 20.61 -25.28
C GLY A 166 -2.87 19.10 -25.06
N SER A 167 -3.32 18.31 -26.03
CA SER A 167 -3.35 16.83 -26.03
C SER A 167 -1.96 16.15 -26.05
N GLU A 168 -0.91 16.86 -25.62
CA GLU A 168 0.46 16.35 -25.57
C GLU A 168 0.88 16.12 -24.12
N PRO A 169 1.49 14.97 -23.79
CA PRO A 169 2.03 14.74 -22.46
C PRO A 169 3.17 15.72 -22.18
N SER A 170 3.29 16.18 -20.93
CA SER A 170 4.40 17.07 -20.58
C SER A 170 5.75 16.38 -20.76
N ALA A 171 6.74 17.19 -21.14
CA ALA A 171 8.12 16.73 -21.21
C ALA A 171 8.64 16.20 -19.85
N GLU A 172 8.09 16.70 -18.74
CA GLU A 172 8.43 16.27 -17.38
C GLU A 172 7.94 14.85 -17.09
N LEU A 173 6.72 14.50 -17.52
CA LEU A 173 6.19 13.15 -17.38
C LEU A 173 7.04 12.14 -18.18
N ILE A 174 7.35 12.48 -19.44
CA ILE A 174 8.19 11.63 -20.30
C ILE A 174 9.56 11.42 -19.65
N GLN A 175 10.23 12.49 -19.23
CA GLN A 175 11.55 12.38 -18.59
C GLN A 175 11.51 11.53 -17.33
N THR A 176 10.49 11.70 -16.48
CA THR A 176 10.35 10.94 -15.23
C THR A 176 10.20 9.45 -15.49
N LEU A 177 9.37 9.06 -16.45
CA LEU A 177 9.12 7.65 -16.75
C LEU A 177 10.28 7.01 -17.53
N VAL A 178 10.91 7.75 -18.43
CA VAL A 178 12.11 7.29 -19.16
C VAL A 178 13.29 7.10 -18.21
N GLN A 179 13.50 8.00 -17.24
CA GLN A 179 14.51 7.83 -16.19
C GLN A 179 14.26 6.58 -15.33
N ARG A 180 13.01 6.17 -15.18
CA ARG A 180 12.63 4.93 -14.48
C ARG A 180 12.67 3.68 -15.37
N GLY A 181 13.11 3.81 -16.62
CA GLY A 181 13.36 2.70 -17.53
C GLY A 181 12.23 2.39 -18.51
N TRP A 182 11.19 3.21 -18.62
CA TRP A 182 10.20 3.07 -19.68
C TRP A 182 10.69 3.65 -21.00
N GLU A 183 10.15 3.18 -22.12
CA GLU A 183 10.43 3.74 -23.44
C GLU A 183 9.27 4.62 -23.91
N TRP A 184 9.59 5.70 -24.63
CA TRP A 184 8.61 6.59 -25.23
C TRP A 184 8.55 6.37 -26.75
N ASP A 185 7.38 5.97 -27.25
CA ASP A 185 7.10 5.85 -28.68
C ASP A 185 6.46 7.16 -29.17
N ASP A 186 7.26 8.02 -29.82
CA ASP A 186 6.80 9.33 -30.30
C ASP A 186 5.81 9.22 -31.47
N GLU A 187 5.87 8.14 -32.26
CA GLU A 187 4.96 7.93 -33.39
C GLU A 187 3.56 7.55 -32.90
N LYS A 188 3.49 6.67 -31.88
CA LYS A 188 2.22 6.22 -31.31
C LYS A 188 1.72 7.07 -30.15
N ARG A 189 2.58 7.95 -29.61
CA ARG A 189 2.35 8.73 -28.38
C ARG A 189 1.97 7.83 -27.20
N LEU A 190 2.69 6.72 -27.05
CA LEU A 190 2.48 5.73 -25.98
C LEU A 190 3.79 5.47 -25.23
N PHE A 191 3.66 5.19 -23.94
CA PHE A 191 4.76 4.57 -23.19
C PHE A 191 4.77 3.07 -23.47
N GLN A 192 5.97 2.51 -23.55
CA GLN A 192 6.22 1.08 -23.52
C GLN A 192 6.89 0.79 -22.17
N PRO A 193 6.12 0.33 -21.17
CA PRO A 193 6.67 -0.04 -19.89
C PRO A 193 7.65 -1.19 -20.06
N HIS A 194 8.88 -1.00 -19.58
CA HIS A 194 9.85 -2.06 -19.51
C HIS A 194 10.14 -2.34 -18.04
N TYR A 195 9.90 -3.57 -17.61
CA TYR A 195 10.47 -4.05 -16.37
C TYR A 195 11.82 -4.68 -16.71
N PRO A 196 12.96 -4.05 -16.37
CA PRO A 196 14.25 -4.71 -16.56
C PRO A 196 14.24 -5.99 -15.75
N GLU A 197 14.19 -7.12 -16.44
CA GLU A 197 14.11 -8.47 -15.89
C GLU A 197 15.44 -8.91 -15.24
N GLU A 198 16.21 -7.99 -14.69
CA GLU A 198 17.51 -8.28 -14.08
C GLU A 198 17.35 -8.74 -12.63
N SER A 199 16.69 -9.90 -12.48
CA SER A 199 17.05 -10.94 -11.50
C SER A 199 16.31 -12.28 -11.70
N LEU A 200 15.96 -12.64 -12.94
CA LEU A 200 15.73 -14.06 -13.31
C LEU A 200 16.95 -14.64 -14.03
N LYS A 201 18.15 -14.44 -13.48
CA LYS A 201 19.31 -15.28 -13.81
C LYS A 201 19.26 -16.55 -12.97
N VAL A 202 18.60 -17.56 -13.54
CA VAL A 202 18.87 -19.02 -13.44
C VAL A 202 19.43 -19.51 -12.09
N GLY A 203 18.53 -20.03 -11.26
CA GLY A 203 18.86 -20.75 -10.03
C GLY A 203 17.73 -21.67 -9.57
N GLY A 204 17.18 -22.46 -10.50
CA GLY A 204 16.39 -23.67 -10.25
C GLY A 204 15.13 -23.52 -9.39
N LEU A 205 13.96 -23.29 -10.00
CA LEU A 205 12.66 -23.68 -9.42
C LEU A 205 11.52 -23.82 -10.46
N ASN A 206 11.85 -24.08 -11.73
CA ASN A 206 10.86 -24.31 -12.80
C ASN A 206 10.41 -25.78 -12.93
N THR A 207 10.32 -26.52 -11.81
CA THR A 207 9.97 -27.96 -11.84
C THR A 207 8.87 -28.38 -10.86
N ARG A 208 8.11 -27.46 -10.26
CA ARG A 208 7.06 -27.83 -9.29
C ARG A 208 5.61 -27.59 -9.68
N LEU A 209 5.30 -26.98 -10.83
CA LEU A 209 3.90 -26.82 -11.28
C LEU A 209 3.42 -27.80 -12.37
N HIS A 210 4.29 -28.65 -12.92
CA HIS A 210 3.88 -29.71 -13.87
C HIS A 210 3.73 -31.11 -13.24
N GLY A 211 3.74 -31.20 -11.90
CA GLY A 211 3.72 -32.48 -11.17
C GLY A 211 2.38 -32.93 -10.59
N ILE A 212 1.29 -32.17 -10.74
CA ILE A 212 0.02 -32.46 -10.05
C ILE A 212 -1.05 -33.12 -10.95
N ASN A 213 -0.86 -33.15 -12.28
CA ASN A 213 -1.81 -33.80 -13.21
C ASN A 213 -1.45 -35.25 -13.59
N ARG A 214 -0.68 -35.98 -12.75
CA ARG A 214 -0.28 -37.36 -13.06
C ARG A 214 -0.46 -38.36 -11.91
N ILE A 215 -1.45 -38.15 -11.04
CA ILE A 215 -1.87 -39.13 -10.01
C ILE A 215 -3.40 -39.31 -10.00
N ALA A 216 -4.00 -39.46 -11.19
CA ALA A 216 -5.43 -39.78 -11.33
C ALA A 216 -5.68 -40.84 -12.42
N GLY A 217 -4.81 -41.86 -12.49
CA GLY A 217 -4.91 -42.91 -13.53
C GLY A 217 -4.29 -44.26 -13.18
N LEU A 218 -4.13 -44.60 -11.89
CA LEU A 218 -3.61 -45.91 -11.44
C LEU A 218 -4.45 -46.55 -10.31
N ALA A 219 -5.73 -46.18 -10.21
CA ALA A 219 -6.71 -46.86 -9.37
C ALA A 219 -7.81 -47.42 -10.27
N GLY A 220 -7.49 -48.46 -11.01
CA GLY A 220 -8.43 -49.16 -11.87
C GLY A 220 -7.85 -50.48 -12.32
N ASN A 221 -8.44 -51.56 -11.83
CA ASN A 221 -8.40 -52.90 -12.37
C ASN A 221 -7.30 -53.84 -11.83
N HIS A 222 -7.60 -54.52 -10.71
CA HIS A 222 -7.32 -55.95 -10.51
C HIS A 222 -8.31 -56.53 -9.50
N GLY A 223 -9.34 -57.19 -10.03
CA GLY A 223 -10.34 -57.94 -9.26
C GLY A 223 -11.00 -58.97 -10.16
N SER A 224 -10.34 -60.11 -10.33
CA SER A 224 -10.92 -61.40 -10.75
C SER A 224 -10.03 -62.51 -10.21
#